data_AF-A0A1G2RUI5-F1
#
_entry.id   AF-A0A1G2RUI5-F1
#
_cell.length_a   1.000
_cell.length_b   1.000
_cell.length_c   1.000
_cell.angle_alpha   90.00
_cell.angle_beta   90.00
_cell.angle_gamma   90.00
#
_symmetry.space_group_name_H-M   'P 1'
#
loop_
_entity.id
_entity.type
_entity.pdbx_description
1 polymer ?
#
loop_
_entity_poly.entity_id
_entity_poly.type
_entity_poly.pdbx_seq_one_letter_code
_entity_poly.pdbx_strand_id
1 'polypeptide(L)'
;MVTVTIILSVIFFWLCFFLANELRKKFYFLDKWLVTMESGMVHTYQYEGSCSRGMGNIVIRSDDGQPFSVLVCIRFYILPGIYWGIDPYSMVISSAKGVVITNTYLGCNPVTFTYVANRKVGLTITSNAEDQSLVADVVHKPHLIQWLF
;
A
#
# COMPACT_ATOMS: atom_id res chain seq x y z
N MET A 1 -9.03 -31.75 26.72
CA MET A 1 -9.11 -30.32 27.11
C MET A 1 -7.75 -29.64 27.08
N VAL A 2 -6.75 -30.11 27.84
CA VAL A 2 -5.39 -29.51 27.88
C VAL A 2 -4.76 -29.31 26.49
N THR A 3 -4.82 -30.32 25.61
CA THR A 3 -4.27 -30.24 24.25
C THR A 3 -4.95 -29.17 23.39
N VAL A 4 -6.29 -29.02 23.50
CA VAL A 4 -7.04 -28.00 22.75
C VAL A 4 -6.67 -26.60 23.25
N THR A 5 -6.55 -26.43 24.56
CA THR A 5 -6.10 -25.17 25.16
C THR A 5 -4.69 -24.79 24.69
N ILE A 6 -3.75 -25.73 24.66
CA ILE A 6 -2.37 -25.48 24.18
C ILE A 6 -2.39 -25.03 22.71
N ILE A 7 -3.14 -25.72 21.85
CA ILE A 7 -3.24 -25.36 20.42
C ILE A 7 -3.81 -23.94 20.26
N LEU A 8 -4.89 -23.61 20.97
CA LEU A 8 -5.49 -22.28 20.91
C LEU A 8 -4.55 -21.20 21.45
N SER A 9 -3.81 -21.46 22.53
CA SER A 9 -2.82 -20.53 23.06
C SER A 9 -1.68 -20.28 22.08
N VAL A 10 -1.20 -21.30 21.37
CA VAL A 10 -0.16 -21.14 20.33
C VAL A 10 -0.68 -20.31 19.16
N ILE A 11 -1.88 -20.59 18.67
CA ILE A 11 -2.52 -19.80 17.60
C ILE A 11 -2.68 -18.34 18.04
N PHE A 12 -3.18 -18.11 19.25
CA PHE A 12 -3.37 -16.77 19.79
C PHE A 12 -2.04 -16.01 19.92
N PHE A 13 -1.01 -16.65 20.47
CA PHE A 13 0.32 -16.06 20.58
C PHE A 13 0.89 -15.68 19.22
N TRP A 14 0.74 -16.55 18.22
CA TRP A 14 1.18 -16.29 16.85
C TRP A 14 0.43 -15.11 16.23
N LEU A 15 -0.89 -15.01 16.42
CA LEU A 15 -1.70 -13.88 15.95
C LEU A 15 -1.30 -12.56 16.63
N CYS A 16 -1.05 -12.56 17.95
CA CYS A 16 -0.56 -11.38 18.66
C CYS A 16 0.80 -10.92 18.12
N PHE A 17 1.73 -11.85 17.88
CA PHE A 17 3.04 -11.53 17.33
C PHE A 17 2.95 -10.96 15.92
N PHE A 18 2.11 -11.55 15.06
CA PHE A 18 1.83 -11.02 13.73
C PHE A 18 1.27 -9.59 13.81
N LEU A 19 0.24 -9.37 14.62
CA LEU A 19 -0.41 -8.06 14.75
C LEU A 19 0.56 -7.00 15.30
N ALA A 20 1.38 -7.34 16.29
CA ALA A 20 2.39 -6.45 16.83
C ALA A 20 3.42 -6.02 15.77
N ASN A 21 3.86 -6.96 14.93
CA ASN A 21 4.78 -6.67 13.82
C ASN A 21 4.14 -5.78 12.75
N GLU A 22 2.89 -6.04 12.38
CA GLU A 22 2.16 -5.19 11.43
C GLU A 22 1.96 -3.78 11.97
N LEU A 23 1.56 -3.63 13.24
CA LEU A 23 1.45 -2.32 13.88
C LEU A 23 2.79 -1.58 13.92
N ARG A 24 3.88 -2.27 14.27
CA ARG A 24 5.22 -1.67 14.29
C ARG A 24 5.65 -1.13 12.93
N LYS A 25 5.39 -1.87 11.84
CA LYS A 25 5.68 -1.42 10.47
C LYS A 25 4.88 -0.15 10.14
N LYS A 26 3.58 -0.14 10.46
CA LYS A 26 2.69 1.01 10.22
C LYS A 26 3.18 2.25 10.96
N PHE A 27 3.52 2.12 12.24
CA PHE A 27 4.08 3.23 13.01
C PHE A 27 5.41 3.72 12.44
N TYR A 28 6.27 2.82 11.96
CA TYR A 28 7.52 3.22 11.31
C TYR A 28 7.30 4.05 10.04
N PHE A 29 6.35 3.67 9.19
CA PHE A 29 6.04 4.47 8.00
C PHE A 29 5.39 5.81 8.35
N LEU A 30 4.50 5.82 9.34
CA LEU A 30 3.85 7.05 9.80
C LEU A 30 4.84 8.01 10.44
N ASP A 31 5.75 7.51 11.29
CA ASP A 31 6.79 8.34 11.91
C ASP A 31 7.68 9.00 10.85
N LYS A 32 8.17 8.22 9.88
CA LYS A 32 8.91 8.76 8.74
C LYS A 32 8.09 9.75 7.92
N TRP A 33 6.80 9.47 7.72
CA TRP A 33 5.92 10.32 6.95
C TRP A 33 5.73 11.68 7.61
N LEU A 34 5.47 11.71 8.92
CA LEU A 34 5.25 12.94 9.70
C LEU A 34 6.42 13.92 9.61
N VAL A 35 7.65 13.42 9.48
CA VAL A 35 8.85 14.25 9.31
C VAL A 35 8.92 14.87 7.90
N THR A 36 8.31 14.24 6.90
CA THR A 36 8.44 14.65 5.48
C THR A 36 7.24 15.39 4.91
N MET A 37 6.09 15.35 5.60
CA MET A 37 4.81 15.86 5.12
C MET A 37 4.68 17.37 5.36
N GLU A 38 4.49 18.13 4.28
CA GLU A 38 4.26 19.57 4.27
C GLU A 38 2.80 19.95 3.95
N SER A 39 2.14 19.22 3.03
CA SER A 39 0.80 19.56 2.54
C SER A 39 -0.24 18.46 2.71
N GLY A 40 0.15 17.19 2.65
CA GLY A 40 -0.78 16.07 2.81
C GLY A 40 -1.78 15.84 1.68
N MET A 41 -1.47 16.27 0.46
CA MET A 41 -2.42 16.16 -0.66
C MET A 41 -2.71 14.69 -0.98
N VAL A 42 -3.99 14.31 -1.04
CA VAL A 42 -4.42 12.92 -1.21
C VAL A 42 -4.82 12.64 -2.65
N HIS A 43 -4.29 11.56 -3.21
CA HIS A 43 -4.60 11.03 -4.53
C HIS A 43 -5.09 9.59 -4.42
N THR A 44 -6.09 9.22 -5.21
CA THR A 44 -6.65 7.86 -5.18
C THR A 44 -6.56 7.23 -6.55
N TYR A 45 -6.17 5.95 -6.59
CA TYR A 45 -6.15 5.14 -7.79
C TYR A 45 -6.99 3.88 -7.54
N GLN A 46 -8.03 3.68 -8.35
CA GLN A 46 -8.85 2.49 -8.30
C GLN A 46 -8.32 1.50 -9.36
N TYR A 47 -7.84 0.35 -8.88
CA TYR A 47 -7.58 -0.79 -9.71
C TYR A 47 -8.86 -1.64 -9.78
N GLU A 48 -9.32 -1.97 -10.98
CA GLU A 48 -10.60 -2.69 -11.19
C GLU A 48 -10.50 -4.20 -10.92
N GLY A 49 -9.30 -4.73 -10.70
CA GLY A 49 -9.09 -6.19 -10.59
C GLY A 49 -8.79 -6.82 -11.94
N SER A 50 -7.85 -7.77 -11.97
CA SER A 50 -7.66 -8.65 -13.12
C SER A 50 -6.96 -9.93 -12.68
N CYS A 51 -7.68 -11.05 -12.77
CA CYS A 51 -7.16 -12.37 -12.38
C CYS A 51 -5.92 -12.84 -13.16
N SER A 52 -5.48 -12.08 -14.17
CA SER A 52 -4.26 -12.36 -14.91
C SER A 52 -3.00 -11.75 -14.31
N ARG A 53 -3.11 -10.74 -13.41
CA ARG A 53 -1.97 -9.84 -13.16
C ARG A 53 -1.11 -10.15 -11.95
N GLY A 54 -1.58 -10.86 -10.92
CA GLY A 54 -0.76 -11.18 -9.75
C GLY A 54 -0.02 -9.93 -9.21
N MET A 55 1.31 -9.90 -9.37
CA MET A 55 2.14 -8.70 -9.14
C MET A 55 2.21 -7.81 -10.39
N GLY A 56 1.97 -6.51 -10.24
CA GLY A 56 2.05 -5.55 -11.34
C GLY A 56 2.54 -4.17 -10.93
N ASN A 57 2.94 -3.38 -11.92
CA ASN A 57 3.48 -2.04 -11.74
C ASN A 57 2.38 -0.98 -11.71
N ILE A 58 2.42 -0.14 -10.67
CA ILE A 58 1.76 1.16 -10.61
C ILE A 58 2.82 2.24 -10.74
N VAL A 59 2.68 3.11 -11.74
CA VAL A 59 3.57 4.23 -11.98
C VAL A 59 2.91 5.51 -11.47
N ILE A 60 3.67 6.28 -10.71
CA ILE A 60 3.23 7.54 -10.10
C ILE A 60 4.15 8.64 -10.61
N ARG A 61 3.55 9.65 -11.26
CA ARG A 61 4.26 10.77 -11.88
C ARG A 61 3.76 12.07 -11.29
N SER A 62 4.66 12.98 -10.94
CA SER A 62 4.29 14.35 -10.56
C SER A 62 3.96 15.17 -11.81
N ASP A 63 2.87 15.91 -11.78
CA ASP A 63 2.44 16.73 -12.92
C ASP A 63 3.40 17.90 -13.22
N ASP A 64 4.20 18.33 -12.24
CA ASP A 64 5.22 19.38 -12.38
C ASP A 64 6.64 18.85 -12.64
N GLY A 65 6.80 17.54 -12.77
CA GLY A 65 8.09 16.88 -12.99
C GLY A 65 9.11 17.00 -11.84
N GLN A 66 8.70 17.51 -10.67
CA GLN A 66 9.59 17.71 -9.52
C GLN A 66 9.53 16.52 -8.55
N PRO A 67 10.65 16.22 -7.84
CA PRO A 67 10.68 15.13 -6.88
C PRO A 67 9.60 15.22 -5.81
N PHE A 68 9.12 14.08 -5.33
CA PHE A 68 8.12 13.96 -4.29
C PHE A 68 8.33 12.68 -3.47
N SER A 69 7.66 12.61 -2.33
CA SER A 69 7.49 11.37 -1.57
C SER A 69 6.00 11.12 -1.35
N VAL A 70 5.58 9.86 -1.34
CA VAL A 70 4.21 9.48 -1.02
C VAL A 70 4.15 8.41 0.06
N LEU A 71 3.21 8.58 0.98
CA LEU A 71 2.71 7.49 1.81
C LEU A 71 1.75 6.67 0.97
N VAL A 72 2.08 5.40 0.78
CA VAL A 72 1.27 4.44 0.02
C VAL A 72 0.35 3.71 0.97
N CYS A 73 -0.93 3.84 0.70
CA CYS A 73 -1.98 3.22 1.49
C CYS A 73 -2.94 2.40 0.63
N ILE A 74 -3.59 1.42 1.24
CA ILE A 74 -4.73 0.70 0.65
C ILE A 74 -5.99 1.07 1.43
N ARG A 75 -7.07 1.37 0.72
CA ARG A 75 -8.40 1.42 1.32
C ARG A 75 -9.00 0.03 1.32
N PHE A 76 -9.59 -0.34 2.45
CA PHE A 76 -10.22 -1.63 2.60
C PHE A 76 -11.49 -1.53 3.43
N TYR A 77 -12.37 -2.50 3.18
CA TYR A 77 -13.60 -2.72 3.91
C TYR A 77 -13.48 -4.11 4.54
N ILE A 78 -13.45 -4.18 5.88
CA ILE A 78 -13.41 -5.49 6.56
C ILE A 78 -14.80 -6.14 6.48
N LEU A 79 -15.85 -5.35 6.68
CA LEU A 79 -17.25 -5.73 6.54
C LEU A 79 -18.05 -4.48 6.09
N PRO A 80 -18.99 -4.62 5.13
CA PRO A 80 -19.86 -3.52 4.73
C PRO A 80 -20.55 -2.92 5.96
N GLY A 81 -20.30 -1.63 6.22
CA GLY A 81 -20.90 -0.88 7.33
C GLY A 81 -20.21 -0.96 8.69
N ILE A 82 -19.14 -1.76 8.86
CA ILE A 82 -18.46 -1.90 10.17
C ILE A 82 -17.17 -1.10 10.25
N TYR A 83 -16.32 -1.17 9.22
CA TYR A 83 -15.06 -0.44 9.23
C TYR A 83 -14.66 -0.04 7.82
N TRP A 84 -14.42 1.27 7.67
CA TRP A 84 -13.78 1.87 6.52
C TRP A 84 -12.51 2.55 7.00
N GLY A 85 -11.37 2.18 6.41
CA GLY A 85 -10.08 2.70 6.84
C GLY A 85 -9.06 2.76 5.72
N ILE A 86 -8.02 3.54 5.98
CA ILE A 86 -6.83 3.64 5.16
C ILE A 86 -5.74 2.86 5.89
N ASP A 87 -5.13 1.87 5.22
CA ASP A 87 -3.99 1.13 5.74
C ASP A 87 -2.69 1.67 5.12
N PRO A 88 -1.83 2.39 5.86
CA PRO A 88 -0.51 2.75 5.38
C PRO A 88 0.39 1.52 5.43
N TYR A 89 0.93 1.11 4.28
CA TYR A 89 1.80 -0.08 4.23
C TYR A 89 3.14 0.18 3.57
N SER A 90 3.37 1.37 2.99
CA SER A 90 4.70 1.77 2.55
C SER A 90 4.87 3.29 2.43
N MET A 91 6.11 3.74 2.29
CA MET A 91 6.47 5.09 1.90
C MET A 91 7.50 4.98 0.78
N VAL A 92 7.28 5.71 -0.32
CA VAL A 92 8.18 5.70 -1.48
C VAL A 92 8.60 7.11 -1.86
N ILE A 93 9.80 7.21 -2.40
CA ILE A 93 10.44 8.47 -2.80
C ILE A 93 10.64 8.40 -4.31
N SER A 94 10.27 9.47 -5.01
CA SER A 94 10.44 9.55 -6.46
C SER A 94 11.89 9.82 -6.86
N SER A 95 12.21 9.47 -8.10
CA SER A 95 13.42 9.93 -8.76
C SER A 95 13.46 11.45 -8.90
N ALA A 96 14.63 11.97 -9.32
CA ALA A 96 14.84 13.38 -9.65
C ALA A 96 13.89 13.93 -10.74
N LYS A 97 13.28 13.04 -11.54
CA LYS A 97 12.33 13.37 -12.61
C LYS A 97 10.87 13.38 -12.14
N GLY A 98 10.62 13.21 -10.83
CA GLY A 98 9.26 13.15 -10.30
C GLY A 98 8.50 11.90 -10.74
N VAL A 99 9.18 10.75 -10.83
CA VAL A 99 8.56 9.45 -11.16
C VAL A 99 9.00 8.40 -10.16
N VAL A 100 8.05 7.56 -9.73
CA VAL A 100 8.32 6.31 -9.00
C VAL A 100 7.46 5.19 -9.57
N ILE A 101 8.04 4.01 -9.71
CA ILE A 101 7.38 2.80 -10.18
C ILE A 101 7.34 1.81 -9.02
N THR A 102 6.14 1.48 -8.57
CA THR A 102 5.92 0.50 -7.50
C THR A 102 5.37 -0.78 -8.09
N ASN A 103 5.94 -1.92 -7.72
CA ASN A 103 5.39 -3.23 -8.05
C ASN A 103 4.64 -3.76 -6.82
N THR A 104 3.35 -3.99 -6.96
CA THR A 104 2.47 -4.44 -5.87
C THR A 104 1.54 -5.53 -6.36
N TYR A 105 0.91 -6.25 -5.44
CA TYR A 105 -0.09 -7.23 -5.80
C TYR A 105 -1.36 -6.51 -6.27
N LEU A 106 -1.77 -6.76 -7.51
CA LEU A 106 -2.96 -6.17 -8.10
C LEU A 106 -4.16 -7.12 -8.07
N GLY A 107 -3.94 -8.44 -7.99
CA GLY A 107 -4.98 -9.41 -7.67
C GLY A 107 -6.19 -9.45 -8.62
N CYS A 108 -7.16 -10.31 -8.29
CA CYS A 108 -8.40 -10.46 -9.05
C CYS A 108 -9.42 -9.34 -8.78
N ASN A 109 -9.41 -8.80 -7.55
CA ASN A 109 -10.50 -7.98 -7.06
C ASN A 109 -10.17 -6.49 -7.12
N PRO A 110 -11.21 -5.63 -7.17
CA PRO A 110 -10.99 -4.20 -7.14
C PRO A 110 -10.28 -3.76 -5.86
N VAL A 111 -9.26 -2.91 -6.00
CA VAL A 111 -8.50 -2.35 -4.88
C VAL A 111 -8.33 -0.85 -5.10
N THR A 112 -8.63 -0.06 -4.07
CA THR A 112 -8.34 1.37 -4.09
C THR A 112 -7.05 1.66 -3.34
N PHE A 113 -6.06 2.15 -4.08
CA PHE A 113 -4.83 2.69 -3.53
C PHE A 113 -5.03 4.18 -3.22
N THR A 114 -4.47 4.63 -2.10
CA THR A 114 -4.46 6.03 -1.69
C THR A 114 -3.00 6.45 -1.50
N TYR A 115 -2.62 7.54 -2.15
CA TYR A 115 -1.29 8.13 -2.08
C TYR A 115 -1.39 9.49 -1.43
N VAL A 116 -0.77 9.66 -0.28
CA VAL A 116 -0.66 10.97 0.35
C VAL A 116 0.67 11.56 -0.09
N ALA A 117 0.67 12.66 -0.83
CA ALA A 117 1.87 13.35 -1.28
C ALA A 117 2.41 14.26 -0.18
N ASN A 118 3.74 14.35 -0.10
CA ASN A 118 4.39 15.06 0.98
C ASN A 118 4.22 16.57 0.79
N ARG A 119 4.29 17.04 -0.46
CA ARG A 119 4.04 18.42 -0.86
C ARG A 119 2.75 18.57 -1.68
N LYS A 120 2.33 19.80 -1.91
CA LYS A 120 1.14 20.12 -2.72
C LYS A 120 1.44 19.92 -4.20
N VAL A 121 1.15 18.74 -4.73
CA VAL A 121 1.44 18.37 -6.13
C VAL A 121 0.34 17.49 -6.71
N GLY A 122 0.00 17.71 -7.97
CA GLY A 122 -0.85 16.80 -8.75
C GLY A 122 -0.09 15.53 -9.11
N LEU A 123 -0.73 14.37 -9.00
CA LEU A 123 -0.11 13.08 -9.34
C LEU A 123 -0.93 12.37 -10.41
N THR A 124 -0.25 11.98 -11.48
CA THR A 124 -0.78 11.07 -12.49
C THR A 124 -0.38 9.64 -12.15
N ILE A 125 -1.37 8.77 -11.91
CA ILE A 125 -1.17 7.38 -11.46
C ILE A 125 -1.73 6.42 -12.51
N THR A 126 -0.90 5.48 -12.99
CA THR A 126 -1.28 4.53 -14.05
C THR A 126 -0.78 3.11 -13.76
N SER A 127 -1.47 2.12 -14.34
CA SER A 127 -1.06 0.69 -14.35
C SER A 127 -1.52 0.04 -15.65
N ASN A 128 -1.13 0.63 -16.79
CA ASN A 128 -1.48 0.12 -18.11
C ASN A 128 -0.51 -0.99 -18.56
N ALA A 129 -0.70 -1.53 -19.77
CA ALA A 129 0.14 -2.61 -20.30
C ALA A 129 1.60 -2.18 -20.52
N GLU A 130 1.82 -0.95 -20.96
CA GLU A 130 3.17 -0.39 -21.18
C GLU A 130 3.92 -0.25 -19.85
N ASP A 131 3.23 0.19 -18.80
CA ASP A 131 3.78 0.34 -17.45
C ASP A 131 4.31 -1.01 -16.89
N GLN A 132 3.76 -2.15 -17.32
CA GLN A 132 4.19 -3.47 -16.84
C GLN A 132 5.57 -3.90 -17.37
N SER A 133 6.03 -3.30 -18.45
CA SER A 133 7.37 -3.55 -19.00
C SER A 133 8.48 -2.78 -18.28
N LEU A 134 8.11 -1.81 -17.43
CA LEU A 134 9.06 -0.96 -16.74
C LEU A 134 9.70 -1.70 -15.55
N VAL A 135 10.94 -1.33 -15.24
CA VAL A 135 11.63 -1.81 -14.04
C VAL A 135 11.09 -1.05 -12.83
N ALA A 136 10.63 -1.79 -11.82
CA ALA A 136 10.11 -1.18 -10.59
C ALA A 136 11.24 -0.66 -9.70
N ASP A 137 11.05 0.53 -9.14
CA ASP A 137 11.94 1.13 -8.15
C ASP A 137 11.76 0.47 -6.78
N VAL A 138 10.52 0.08 -6.47
CA VAL A 138 10.14 -0.53 -5.20
C VAL A 138 9.23 -1.72 -5.44
N VAL A 139 9.55 -2.86 -4.82
CA VAL A 139 8.70 -4.06 -4.83
C VAL A 139 8.07 -4.23 -3.46
N HIS A 140 6.75 -4.13 -3.42
CA HIS A 140 5.96 -4.41 -2.22
C HIS A 140 5.62 -5.88 -2.16
N LYS A 141 5.74 -6.47 -0.97
CA LYS A 141 5.13 -7.78 -0.77
C LYS A 141 3.61 -7.61 -0.79
N PRO A 142 2.87 -8.57 -1.36
CA PRO A 142 1.42 -8.58 -1.30
C PRO A 142 0.91 -8.30 0.12
N HIS A 143 0.02 -7.33 0.28
CA HIS A 143 -0.58 -7.03 1.57
C HIS A 143 -1.57 -8.13 1.93
N LEU A 144 -1.63 -8.55 3.20
CA LEU A 144 -2.49 -9.68 3.62
C LEU A 144 -3.95 -9.49 3.18
N ILE A 145 -4.45 -8.26 3.27
CA ILE A 145 -5.82 -7.92 2.85
C ILE A 145 -6.05 -8.23 1.36
N GLN A 146 -5.05 -8.03 0.51
CA GLN A 146 -5.15 -8.30 -0.93
C GLN A 146 -5.09 -9.80 -1.26
N TRP A 147 -4.73 -10.67 -0.29
CA TRP A 147 -4.85 -12.13 -0.44
C TRP A 147 -6.21 -12.64 0.04
N LEU A 148 -6.82 -11.96 1.01
CA LEU A 148 -8.06 -12.37 1.63
C LEU A 148 -9.29 -11.99 0.79
N PHE A 149 -9.13 -10.99 -0.08
CA PHE A 149 -10.12 -10.54 -1.04
C PHE A 149 -9.46 -10.55 -2.42
#